data_AF-A0A836BB53-F1
#
_entry.id   AF-A0A836BB53-F1
#
_cell.length_a   1.000
_cell.length_b   1.000
_cell.length_c   1.000
_cell.angle_alpha   90.00
_cell.angle_beta   90.00
_cell.angle_gamma   90.00
#
_symmetry.space_group_name_H-M   'P 1'
#
loop_
_entity.id
_entity.type
_entity.pdbx_description
1 polymer ?
#
loop_
_entity_poly.entity_id
_entity_poly.type
_entity_poly.pdbx_seq_one_letter_code
_entity_poly.pdbx_strand_id
1 'polypeptide(L)'
;MSGQNVWKDRLGSHTVAHGQESSIRTSQALASELAENAQDFDGLLADVVESATPEADVENLGKRLDELLKQYRNKMPKSKFAQLKRVLNDALALLRNQADDIKSLKAAVAALQRKAAKAEADRRAVLLGQLVYTVDDIVTSYVFGPGSRPMSLNDIQTTVEYDADVQQQQRWQQVTAFAEKQGVPIGLLIVRSSALRSQRFGVAHGRPDELDSTTPDQLRAWATSSYATATELLLKFLGPLTQDSKPLRPRQDVAATFAAP
;
A
#
# COMPACT_ATOMS: atom_id res chain seq x y z
N MET A 1 -28.83 -10.92 2.50
CA MET A 1 -28.35 -11.10 3.89
C MET A 1 -27.48 -12.35 3.94
N SER A 2 -26.40 -12.31 4.73
CA SER A 2 -25.45 -13.39 5.01
C SER A 2 -24.40 -13.66 3.92
N GLY A 3 -23.13 -13.61 4.34
CA GLY A 3 -21.96 -13.86 3.49
C GLY A 3 -20.67 -13.16 3.89
N GLN A 4 -20.63 -12.41 5.00
CA GLN A 4 -19.38 -11.96 5.62
C GLN A 4 -18.87 -13.05 6.58
N ASN A 5 -18.12 -14.00 6.04
CA ASN A 5 -17.30 -14.91 6.83
C ASN A 5 -16.19 -15.44 5.94
N VAL A 6 -15.03 -14.78 6.00
CA VAL A 6 -13.65 -15.29 5.93
C VAL A 6 -12.80 -14.05 6.26
N TRP A 7 -11.67 -14.19 6.95
CA TRP A 7 -10.70 -13.14 7.37
C TRP A 7 -10.70 -12.70 8.84
N LYS A 8 -11.55 -13.24 9.74
CA LYS A 8 -11.42 -12.92 11.18
C LYS A 8 -10.56 -13.87 12.00
N ASP A 9 -10.27 -15.07 11.54
CA ASP A 9 -9.47 -16.03 12.30
C ASP A 9 -8.36 -16.60 11.44
N ARG A 10 -7.15 -16.06 11.62
CA ARG A 10 -5.84 -16.72 11.51
C ARG A 10 -4.78 -15.67 11.29
N LEU A 11 -4.18 -15.20 12.39
CA LEU A 11 -2.73 -15.02 12.60
C LEU A 11 -2.51 -13.99 13.73
N GLY A 12 -2.10 -14.47 14.90
CA GLY A 12 -1.13 -13.75 15.74
C GLY A 12 -1.63 -12.83 16.86
N SER A 13 -2.93 -12.60 17.07
CA SER A 13 -3.39 -11.63 18.07
C SER A 13 -3.42 -12.12 19.52
N HIS A 14 -3.50 -13.43 19.78
CA HIS A 14 -3.56 -13.96 21.16
C HIS A 14 -2.20 -14.32 21.77
N THR A 15 -1.18 -14.61 20.94
CA THR A 15 0.16 -14.95 21.46
C THR A 15 0.97 -13.72 21.81
N VAL A 16 0.78 -12.60 21.09
CA VAL A 16 1.50 -11.34 21.36
C VAL A 16 0.96 -10.63 22.61
N ALA A 17 -0.36 -10.65 22.82
CA ALA A 17 -0.99 -10.02 23.98
C ALA A 17 -0.61 -10.71 25.31
N HIS A 18 -0.62 -12.06 25.36
CA HIS A 18 -0.19 -12.79 26.56
C HIS A 18 1.32 -12.70 26.81
N GLY A 19 2.15 -12.61 25.77
CA GLY A 19 3.59 -12.35 25.91
C GLY A 19 3.87 -10.96 26.49
N GLN A 20 3.16 -9.93 26.04
CA GLN A 20 3.29 -8.57 26.56
C GLN A 20 2.81 -8.45 28.00
N GLU A 21 1.65 -9.03 28.37
CA GLU A 21 1.17 -8.98 29.76
C GLU A 21 2.10 -9.72 30.73
N SER A 22 2.65 -10.86 30.32
CA SER A 22 3.63 -11.60 31.11
C SER A 22 4.93 -10.82 31.27
N SER A 23 5.42 -10.18 30.19
CA SER A 23 6.63 -9.35 30.21
C SER A 23 6.43 -8.11 31.08
N ILE A 24 5.28 -7.43 31.00
CA ILE A 24 4.94 -6.27 31.83
C ILE A 24 4.88 -6.63 33.32
N ARG A 25 4.21 -7.74 33.69
CA ARG A 25 4.16 -8.19 35.10
C ARG A 25 5.54 -8.57 35.63
N THR A 26 6.37 -9.20 34.80
CA THR A 26 7.75 -9.57 35.17
C THR A 26 8.63 -8.33 35.32
N SER A 27 8.53 -7.36 34.40
CA SER A 27 9.22 -6.07 34.49
C SER A 27 8.76 -5.25 35.71
N GLN A 28 7.47 -5.27 36.06
CA GLN A 28 6.94 -4.60 37.25
C GLN A 28 7.42 -5.25 38.56
N ALA A 29 7.47 -6.58 38.61
CA ALA A 29 8.00 -7.33 39.74
C ALA A 29 9.50 -7.05 39.95
N LEU A 30 10.29 -7.08 38.87
CA LEU A 30 11.72 -6.76 38.92
C LEU A 30 11.97 -5.28 39.21
N ALA A 31 11.15 -4.36 38.72
CA ALA A 31 11.25 -2.94 39.07
C ALA A 31 10.95 -2.70 40.55
N SER A 32 10.00 -3.44 41.13
CA SER A 32 9.69 -3.38 42.57
C SER A 32 10.83 -3.96 43.41
N GLU A 33 11.41 -5.09 42.98
CA GLU A 33 12.56 -5.72 43.64
C GLU A 33 13.83 -4.85 43.51
N LEU A 34 14.02 -4.17 42.38
CA LEU A 34 15.08 -3.17 42.20
C LEU A 34 14.87 -1.95 43.08
N ALA A 35 13.64 -1.43 43.20
CA ALA A 35 13.31 -0.27 44.03
C ALA A 35 13.50 -0.54 45.53
N GLU A 36 13.10 -1.73 46.00
CA GLU A 36 13.33 -2.19 47.38
C GLU A 36 14.82 -2.29 47.70
N ASN A 37 15.63 -2.78 46.76
CA ASN A 37 17.08 -2.79 46.92
C ASN A 37 17.68 -1.37 46.78
N ALA A 38 17.18 -0.52 45.89
CA ALA A 38 17.72 0.82 45.62
C ALA A 38 17.54 1.82 46.78
N GLN A 39 16.53 1.66 47.65
CA GLN A 39 16.39 2.48 48.87
C GLN A 39 17.60 2.37 49.81
N ASP A 40 18.36 1.26 49.75
CA ASP A 40 19.59 1.04 50.52
C ASP A 40 20.87 1.53 49.78
N PHE A 41 20.78 1.95 48.51
CA PHE A 41 21.95 2.25 47.66
C PHE A 41 21.86 3.63 46.98
N ASP A 42 22.60 4.57 47.55
CA ASP A 42 22.73 5.98 47.17
C ASP A 42 22.86 6.22 45.65
N GLY A 43 22.12 7.22 45.14
CA GLY A 43 22.16 7.97 43.86
C GLY A 43 22.59 7.35 42.51
N LEU A 44 23.51 6.40 42.48
CA LEU A 44 24.16 5.85 41.28
C LEU A 44 23.34 4.74 40.60
N LEU A 45 22.51 4.01 41.35
CA LEU A 45 21.56 3.04 40.78
C LEU A 45 20.42 3.77 40.04
N ALA A 46 20.05 4.97 40.49
CA ALA A 46 19.06 5.81 39.82
C ALA A 46 19.51 6.20 38.40
N ASP A 47 20.78 6.56 38.19
CA ASP A 47 21.32 6.89 36.85
C ASP A 47 21.27 5.69 35.88
N VAL A 48 21.46 4.46 36.37
CA VAL A 48 21.34 3.24 35.54
C VAL A 48 19.88 2.90 35.26
N VAL A 49 18.99 3.09 36.22
CA VAL A 49 17.55 2.86 36.07
C VAL A 49 16.90 3.91 35.15
N GLU A 50 17.30 5.18 35.26
CA GLU A 50 16.82 6.28 34.39
C GLU A 50 17.34 6.14 32.96
N SER A 51 18.53 5.57 32.76
CA SER A 51 19.10 5.32 31.43
C SER A 51 18.68 3.98 30.81
N ALA A 52 17.96 3.12 31.54
CA ALA A 52 17.47 1.84 31.08
C ALA A 52 16.13 1.97 30.33
N THR A 53 16.20 2.45 29.08
CA THR A 53 15.05 2.39 28.16
C THR A 53 15.13 1.15 27.25
N PRO A 54 14.01 0.67 26.69
CA PRO A 54 14.01 -0.42 25.71
C PRO A 54 14.81 -0.13 24.43
N GLU A 55 15.23 1.12 24.25
CA GLU A 55 15.99 1.63 23.10
C GLU A 55 17.40 2.05 23.49
N ALA A 56 17.74 1.93 24.78
CA ALA A 56 19.07 2.21 25.28
C ALA A 56 20.07 1.20 24.71
N ASP A 57 21.33 1.64 24.63
CA ASP A 57 22.43 0.75 24.29
C ASP A 57 22.63 -0.26 25.44
N VAL A 58 21.94 -1.40 25.34
CA VAL A 58 21.94 -2.45 26.37
C VAL A 58 23.34 -3.06 26.55
N GLU A 59 24.22 -2.94 25.56
CA GLU A 59 25.63 -3.33 25.69
C GLU A 59 26.40 -2.35 26.59
N ASN A 60 26.19 -1.05 26.38
CA ASN A 60 26.77 -0.01 27.24
C ASN A 60 26.21 -0.05 28.67
N LEU A 61 24.90 -0.27 28.82
CA LEU A 61 24.28 -0.48 30.14
C LEU A 61 24.88 -1.70 30.86
N GLY A 62 25.11 -2.80 30.14
CA GLY A 62 25.79 -3.98 30.70
C GLY A 62 27.19 -3.67 31.21
N LYS A 63 27.99 -2.90 30.44
CA LYS A 63 29.35 -2.49 30.85
C LYS A 63 29.32 -1.57 32.08
N ARG A 64 28.40 -0.61 32.13
CA ARG A 64 28.22 0.29 33.29
C ARG A 64 27.79 -0.50 34.53
N LEU A 65 26.92 -1.49 34.35
CA LEU A 65 26.48 -2.38 35.43
C LEU A 65 27.63 -3.22 35.99
N ASP A 66 28.42 -3.85 35.11
CA ASP A 66 29.57 -4.66 35.52
C ASP A 66 30.58 -3.84 36.31
N GLU A 67 30.80 -2.58 35.92
CA GLU A 67 31.70 -1.68 36.62
C GLU A 67 31.16 -1.27 38.00
N LEU A 68 29.86 -0.98 38.11
CA LEU A 68 29.22 -0.73 39.40
C LEU A 68 29.28 -1.95 40.32
N LEU A 69 28.99 -3.15 39.79
CA LEU A 69 29.06 -4.39 40.56
C LEU A 69 30.49 -4.67 41.09
N LYS A 70 31.54 -4.32 40.34
CA LYS A 70 32.93 -4.41 40.84
C LYS A 70 33.17 -3.47 42.02
N GLN A 71 32.70 -2.22 41.94
CA GLN A 71 32.89 -1.21 42.99
C GLN A 71 32.21 -1.59 44.31
N TYR A 72 31.06 -2.28 44.23
CA TYR A 72 30.27 -2.66 45.40
C TYR A 72 30.60 -4.05 45.97
N ARG A 73 31.40 -4.87 45.27
CA ARG A 73 31.73 -6.25 45.66
C ARG A 73 32.26 -6.40 47.09
N ASN A 74 33.08 -5.45 47.54
CA ASN A 74 33.71 -5.47 48.86
C ASN A 74 32.99 -4.57 49.89
N LYS A 75 31.96 -3.85 49.47
CA LYS A 75 31.22 -2.89 50.31
C LYS A 75 29.92 -3.47 50.86
N MET A 76 29.60 -4.73 50.51
CA MET A 76 28.34 -5.37 50.85
C MET A 76 28.49 -6.78 51.44
N PRO A 77 27.54 -7.21 52.28
CA PRO A 77 27.40 -8.62 52.64
C PRO A 77 27.25 -9.49 51.39
N LYS A 78 27.94 -10.63 51.35
CA LYS A 78 27.98 -11.52 50.17
C LYS A 78 26.59 -11.96 49.69
N SER A 79 25.65 -12.17 50.61
CA SER A 79 24.27 -12.56 50.30
C SER A 79 23.50 -11.45 49.57
N LYS A 80 23.54 -10.21 50.09
CA LYS A 80 22.92 -9.04 49.46
C LYS A 80 23.54 -8.73 48.10
N PHE A 81 24.87 -8.81 47.98
CA PHE A 81 25.57 -8.62 46.71
C PHE A 81 25.16 -9.67 45.65
N ALA A 82 25.02 -10.93 46.05
CA ALA A 82 24.59 -12.00 45.15
C ALA A 82 23.14 -11.81 44.67
N GLN A 83 22.24 -11.35 45.55
CA GLN A 83 20.85 -11.04 45.19
C GLN A 83 20.78 -9.86 44.23
N LEU A 84 21.44 -8.74 44.53
CA LEU A 84 21.48 -7.57 43.67
C LEU A 84 22.04 -7.89 42.28
N LYS A 85 23.16 -8.62 42.23
CA LYS A 85 23.75 -9.10 40.97
C LYS A 85 22.77 -9.94 40.16
N ARG A 86 21.98 -10.80 40.79
CA ARG A 86 20.99 -11.62 40.11
C ARG A 86 19.89 -10.74 39.50
N VAL A 87 19.26 -9.89 40.30
CA VAL A 87 18.14 -9.04 39.87
C VAL A 87 18.56 -8.13 38.71
N LEU A 88 19.75 -7.53 38.78
CA LEU A 88 20.25 -6.66 37.71
C LEU A 88 20.58 -7.42 36.42
N ASN A 89 21.11 -8.64 36.52
CA ASN A 89 21.34 -9.49 35.34
C ASN A 89 20.02 -9.95 34.69
N ASP A 90 19.02 -10.30 35.51
CA ASP A 90 17.68 -10.67 35.03
C ASP A 90 17.00 -9.48 34.34
N ALA A 91 17.13 -8.26 34.91
CA ALA A 91 16.65 -7.02 34.28
C ALA A 91 17.37 -6.70 32.96
N LEU A 92 18.70 -6.83 32.90
CA LEU A 92 19.46 -6.67 31.65
C LEU A 92 19.04 -7.68 30.59
N ALA A 93 18.80 -8.94 30.97
CA ALA A 93 18.34 -9.97 30.03
C ALA A 93 16.97 -9.61 29.46
N LEU A 94 16.03 -9.11 30.28
CA LEU A 94 14.74 -8.63 29.81
C LEU A 94 14.87 -7.42 28.88
N LEU A 95 15.71 -6.44 29.23
CA LEU A 95 15.96 -5.27 28.37
C LEU A 95 16.54 -5.68 27.01
N ARG A 96 17.46 -6.66 26.97
CA ARG A 96 17.99 -7.20 25.71
C ARG A 96 16.88 -7.84 24.87
N ASN A 97 16.07 -8.71 25.48
CA ASN A 97 14.96 -9.35 24.77
C ASN A 97 13.96 -8.31 24.23
N GLN A 98 13.62 -7.29 25.02
CA GLN A 98 12.73 -6.21 24.58
C GLN A 98 13.35 -5.38 23.45
N ALA A 99 14.65 -5.08 23.51
CA ALA A 99 15.35 -4.37 22.44
C ALA A 99 15.36 -5.17 21.13
N ASP A 100 15.59 -6.48 21.21
CA ASP A 100 15.52 -7.39 20.06
C ASP A 100 14.11 -7.50 19.48
N ASP A 101 13.08 -7.59 20.33
CA ASP A 101 11.67 -7.58 19.92
C ASP A 101 11.30 -6.27 19.21
N ILE A 102 11.71 -5.11 19.75
CA ILE A 102 11.49 -3.79 19.13
C ILE A 102 12.19 -3.72 17.78
N LYS A 103 13.41 -4.22 17.67
CA LYS A 103 14.16 -4.26 16.40
C LYS A 103 13.44 -5.13 15.36
N SER A 104 12.96 -6.29 15.77
CA SER A 104 12.17 -7.20 14.93
C SER A 104 10.86 -6.54 14.46
N LEU A 105 10.14 -5.88 15.36
CA LEU A 105 8.93 -5.13 15.04
C LEU A 105 9.20 -3.97 14.07
N LYS A 106 10.26 -3.18 14.30
CA LYS A 106 10.68 -2.11 13.39
C LYS A 106 10.96 -2.66 11.98
N ALA A 107 11.61 -3.82 11.87
CA ALA A 107 11.85 -4.48 10.58
C ALA A 107 10.54 -4.98 9.93
N ALA A 108 9.62 -5.57 10.70
CA ALA A 108 8.33 -6.03 10.21
C ALA A 108 7.45 -4.86 9.72
N VAL A 109 7.41 -3.76 10.46
CA VAL A 109 6.71 -2.53 10.06
C VAL A 109 7.29 -1.97 8.76
N ALA A 110 8.62 -1.90 8.64
CA ALA A 110 9.26 -1.45 7.41
C ALA A 110 8.94 -2.37 6.21
N ALA A 111 8.87 -3.68 6.42
CA ALA A 111 8.47 -4.63 5.39
C ALA A 111 7.00 -4.47 4.97
N LEU A 112 6.09 -4.25 5.93
CA LEU A 112 4.68 -3.97 5.66
C LEU A 112 4.48 -2.65 4.91
N GLN A 113 5.20 -1.59 5.30
CA GLN A 113 5.18 -0.31 4.59
C GLN A 113 5.60 -0.46 3.13
N ARG A 114 6.66 -1.25 2.85
CA ARG A 114 7.09 -1.55 1.47
C ARG A 114 6.02 -2.31 0.69
N LYS A 115 5.39 -3.31 1.32
CA LYS A 115 4.29 -4.07 0.68
C LYS A 115 3.08 -3.18 0.38
N ALA A 116 2.70 -2.32 1.32
CA ALA A 116 1.60 -1.37 1.15
C ALA A 116 1.89 -0.37 0.02
N ALA A 117 3.11 0.18 -0.02
CA ALA A 117 3.53 1.09 -1.09
C ALA A 117 3.51 0.41 -2.47
N LYS A 118 3.97 -0.85 -2.56
CA LYS A 118 3.91 -1.63 -3.81
C LYS A 118 2.46 -1.88 -4.24
N ALA A 119 1.61 -2.32 -3.32
CA ALA A 119 0.19 -2.57 -3.62
C ALA A 119 -0.52 -1.30 -4.12
N GLU A 120 -0.23 -0.15 -3.51
CA GLU A 120 -0.78 1.14 -3.94
C GLU A 120 -0.25 1.57 -5.32
N ALA A 121 1.03 1.32 -5.62
CA ALA A 121 1.59 1.58 -6.94
C ALA A 121 0.93 0.70 -8.02
N ASP A 122 0.77 -0.60 -7.74
CA ASP A 122 0.10 -1.55 -8.65
C ASP A 122 -1.36 -1.13 -8.87
N ARG A 123 -2.07 -0.72 -7.80
CA ARG A 123 -3.46 -0.22 -7.87
C ARG A 123 -3.60 1.00 -8.78
N ARG A 124 -2.72 2.00 -8.64
CA ARG A 124 -2.71 3.20 -9.49
C ARG A 124 -2.46 2.85 -10.96
N ALA A 125 -1.57 1.91 -11.20
CA ALA A 125 -1.22 1.47 -12.55
C ALA A 125 -2.38 0.70 -13.21
N VAL A 126 -3.11 -0.14 -12.46
CA VAL A 126 -4.36 -0.77 -12.91
C VAL A 126 -5.39 0.30 -13.33
N LEU A 127 -5.58 1.35 -12.54
CA LEU A 127 -6.52 2.43 -12.87
C LEU A 127 -6.10 3.26 -14.09
N LEU A 128 -4.80 3.44 -14.31
CA LEU A 128 -4.29 4.03 -15.56
C LEU A 128 -4.57 3.13 -16.77
N GLY A 129 -4.39 1.82 -16.64
CA GLY A 129 -4.78 0.85 -17.67
C GLY A 129 -6.28 0.85 -17.95
N GLN A 130 -7.10 1.06 -16.93
CA GLN A 130 -8.55 1.14 -17.05
C GLN A 130 -9.04 2.27 -17.97
N LEU A 131 -8.27 3.36 -18.14
CA LEU A 131 -8.60 4.38 -19.14
C LEU A 131 -8.69 3.78 -20.55
N VAL A 132 -7.71 2.93 -20.90
CA VAL A 132 -7.66 2.29 -22.21
C VAL A 132 -8.82 1.32 -22.37
N TYR A 133 -9.09 0.48 -21.36
CA TYR A 133 -10.21 -0.45 -21.40
C TYR A 133 -11.56 0.27 -21.48
N THR A 134 -11.70 1.43 -20.84
CA THR A 134 -12.93 2.24 -20.92
C THR A 134 -13.14 2.76 -22.34
N VAL A 135 -12.09 3.22 -23.02
CA VAL A 135 -12.15 3.61 -24.45
C VAL A 135 -12.51 2.41 -25.33
N ASP A 136 -11.79 1.31 -25.17
CA ASP A 136 -11.98 0.08 -25.94
C ASP A 136 -13.43 -0.42 -25.80
N ASP A 137 -13.98 -0.48 -24.58
CA ASP A 137 -15.35 -0.94 -24.30
C ASP A 137 -16.42 -0.01 -24.90
N ILE A 138 -16.26 1.31 -24.75
CA ILE A 138 -17.17 2.30 -25.33
C ILE A 138 -17.23 2.15 -26.85
N VAL A 139 -16.05 2.13 -27.50
CA VAL A 139 -15.96 2.12 -28.95
C VAL A 139 -16.42 0.79 -29.52
N THR A 140 -16.01 -0.32 -28.90
CA THR A 140 -16.48 -1.67 -29.27
C THR A 140 -18.00 -1.76 -29.20
N SER A 141 -18.60 -1.32 -28.09
CA SER A 141 -20.05 -1.35 -27.90
C SER A 141 -20.80 -0.47 -28.89
N TYR A 142 -20.21 0.66 -29.28
CA TYR A 142 -20.80 1.55 -30.28
C TYR A 142 -20.76 0.93 -31.69
N VAL A 143 -19.59 0.46 -32.12
CA VAL A 143 -19.38 -0.05 -33.48
C VAL A 143 -20.12 -1.37 -33.70
N PHE A 144 -19.93 -2.35 -32.82
CA PHE A 144 -20.45 -3.71 -32.99
C PHE A 144 -21.75 -3.97 -32.24
N GLY A 145 -22.14 -3.08 -31.34
CA GLY A 145 -23.36 -3.19 -30.53
C GLY A 145 -23.10 -3.66 -29.09
N PRO A 146 -24.10 -3.50 -28.20
CA PRO A 146 -23.96 -3.83 -26.79
C PRO A 146 -23.75 -5.33 -26.58
N GLY A 147 -22.85 -5.69 -25.65
CA GLY A 147 -22.52 -7.09 -25.33
C GLY A 147 -21.48 -7.72 -26.26
N SER A 148 -20.93 -6.95 -27.21
CA SER A 148 -19.80 -7.38 -28.03
C SER A 148 -18.56 -7.68 -27.17
N ARG A 149 -17.75 -8.64 -27.62
CA ARG A 149 -16.48 -8.96 -26.95
C ARG A 149 -15.57 -7.73 -26.96
N PRO A 150 -14.94 -7.35 -25.84
CA PRO A 150 -13.99 -6.23 -25.80
C PRO A 150 -12.89 -6.39 -26.85
N MET A 151 -12.66 -5.35 -27.64
CA MET A 151 -11.64 -5.28 -28.67
C MET A 151 -10.79 -4.03 -28.49
N SER A 152 -9.49 -4.14 -28.74
CA SER A 152 -8.63 -2.96 -28.73
C SER A 152 -8.95 -2.08 -29.94
N LEU A 153 -8.78 -0.76 -29.84
CA LEU A 153 -8.95 0.14 -30.98
C LEU A 153 -8.20 -0.32 -32.26
N ASN A 154 -7.03 -0.95 -32.12
CA ASN A 154 -6.27 -1.50 -33.24
C ASN A 154 -6.99 -2.67 -33.92
N ASP A 155 -7.57 -3.56 -33.10
CA ASP A 155 -8.32 -4.71 -33.60
C ASP A 155 -9.62 -4.24 -34.24
N ILE A 156 -10.29 -3.25 -33.65
CA ILE A 156 -11.49 -2.64 -34.25
C ILE A 156 -11.16 -2.05 -35.63
N GLN A 157 -10.08 -1.26 -35.73
CA GLN A 157 -9.65 -0.70 -37.02
C GLN A 157 -9.44 -1.80 -38.06
N THR A 158 -8.69 -2.84 -37.69
CA THR A 158 -8.39 -3.97 -38.58
C THR A 158 -9.67 -4.69 -39.02
N THR A 159 -10.55 -5.04 -38.08
CA THR A 159 -11.81 -5.72 -38.39
C THR A 159 -12.73 -4.87 -39.27
N VAL A 160 -12.78 -3.56 -39.04
CA VAL A 160 -13.60 -2.66 -39.84
C VAL A 160 -13.12 -2.54 -41.29
N GLU A 161 -11.81 -2.58 -41.51
CA GLU A 161 -11.20 -2.50 -42.83
C GLU A 161 -11.45 -3.75 -43.69
N TYR A 162 -11.54 -4.94 -43.07
CA TYR A 162 -11.57 -6.21 -43.83
C TYR A 162 -12.91 -6.96 -43.79
N ASP A 163 -13.62 -6.95 -42.67
CA ASP A 163 -14.72 -7.92 -42.41
C ASP A 163 -16.03 -7.27 -41.97
N ALA A 164 -16.08 -5.96 -41.79
CA ALA A 164 -17.24 -5.26 -41.25
C ALA A 164 -18.29 -4.91 -42.30
N ASP A 165 -19.55 -4.87 -41.86
CA ASP A 165 -20.65 -4.36 -42.68
C ASP A 165 -20.60 -2.82 -42.85
N VAL A 166 -21.38 -2.30 -43.77
CA VAL A 166 -21.44 -0.85 -44.09
C VAL A 166 -21.81 -0.01 -42.86
N GLN A 167 -22.67 -0.51 -41.97
CA GLN A 167 -23.07 0.24 -40.78
C GLN A 167 -21.93 0.31 -39.76
N GLN A 168 -21.22 -0.79 -39.55
CA GLN A 168 -20.04 -0.85 -38.68
C GLN A 168 -18.93 0.07 -39.19
N GLN A 169 -18.68 0.08 -40.51
CA GLN A 169 -17.76 1.02 -41.14
C GLN A 169 -18.16 2.48 -40.91
N GLN A 170 -19.44 2.81 -41.07
CA GLN A 170 -19.95 4.15 -40.83
C GLN A 170 -19.81 4.57 -39.35
N ARG A 171 -20.10 3.67 -38.41
CA ARG A 171 -19.94 3.93 -36.97
C ARG A 171 -18.48 4.14 -36.59
N TRP A 172 -17.55 3.38 -37.18
CA TRP A 172 -16.12 3.60 -36.99
C TRP A 172 -15.65 4.95 -37.53
N GLN A 173 -16.15 5.37 -38.69
CA GLN A 173 -15.87 6.70 -39.24
C GLN A 173 -16.38 7.82 -38.30
N GLN A 174 -17.55 7.64 -37.69
CA GLN A 174 -18.06 8.59 -36.68
C GLN A 174 -17.17 8.67 -35.44
N VAL A 175 -16.65 7.52 -34.95
CA VAL A 175 -15.67 7.50 -33.85
C VAL A 175 -14.39 8.23 -34.24
N THR A 176 -13.91 8.02 -35.46
CA THR A 176 -12.69 8.67 -35.98
C THR A 176 -12.88 10.18 -36.08
N ALA A 177 -13.99 10.63 -36.67
CA ALA A 177 -14.34 12.06 -36.78
C ALA A 177 -14.54 12.71 -35.41
N PHE A 178 -15.16 11.99 -34.45
CA PHE A 178 -15.26 12.46 -33.08
C PHE A 178 -13.88 12.65 -32.44
N ALA A 179 -12.97 11.68 -32.60
CA ALA A 179 -11.62 11.76 -32.06
C ALA A 179 -10.87 13.00 -32.60
N GLU A 180 -10.99 13.26 -33.91
CA GLU A 180 -10.45 14.45 -34.57
C GLU A 180 -11.04 15.76 -34.02
N LYS A 181 -12.37 15.83 -33.80
CA LYS A 181 -13.02 16.98 -33.16
C LYS A 181 -12.48 17.25 -31.75
N GLN A 182 -12.06 16.22 -31.01
CA GLN A 182 -11.41 16.36 -29.69
C GLN A 182 -9.91 16.71 -29.78
N GLY A 183 -9.36 16.87 -30.99
CA GLY A 183 -7.93 17.11 -31.22
C GLY A 183 -7.05 15.89 -30.92
N VAL A 184 -7.62 14.68 -31.00
CA VAL A 184 -6.93 13.41 -30.72
C VAL A 184 -7.05 12.50 -31.94
N PRO A 185 -6.07 12.48 -32.86
CA PRO A 185 -6.10 11.59 -34.02
C PRO A 185 -6.19 10.12 -33.59
N ILE A 186 -7.10 9.33 -34.19
CA ILE A 186 -7.35 7.94 -33.76
C ILE A 186 -6.10 7.07 -33.84
N GLY A 187 -5.29 7.22 -34.88
CA GLY A 187 -4.02 6.50 -35.02
C GLY A 187 -3.02 6.83 -33.92
N LEU A 188 -2.97 8.09 -33.47
CA LEU A 188 -2.14 8.49 -32.33
C LEU A 188 -2.64 7.87 -31.03
N LEU A 189 -3.96 7.84 -30.83
CA LEU A 189 -4.60 7.22 -29.66
C LEU A 189 -4.28 5.72 -29.59
N ILE A 190 -4.38 5.01 -30.72
CA ILE A 190 -4.04 3.58 -30.84
C ILE A 190 -2.59 3.35 -30.41
N VAL A 191 -1.63 4.05 -31.02
CA VAL A 191 -0.19 3.87 -30.73
C VAL A 191 0.12 4.15 -29.26
N ARG A 192 -0.43 5.23 -28.69
CA ARG A 192 -0.14 5.64 -27.32
C ARG A 192 -0.83 4.80 -26.26
N SER A 193 -1.98 4.18 -26.58
CA SER A 193 -2.71 3.28 -25.67
C SER A 193 -1.98 1.95 -25.43
N SER A 194 -1.14 1.50 -26.37
CA SER A 194 -0.47 0.18 -26.33
C SER A 194 0.38 -0.02 -25.06
N ALA A 195 1.10 1.01 -24.62
CA ALA A 195 1.98 0.92 -23.46
C ALA A 195 1.20 0.76 -22.13
N LEU A 196 0.01 1.37 -22.03
CA LEU A 196 -0.87 1.24 -20.87
C LEU A 196 -1.60 -0.12 -20.89
N ARG A 197 -1.94 -0.65 -22.06
CA ARG A 197 -2.55 -1.98 -22.23
C ARG A 197 -1.59 -3.12 -21.88
N SER A 198 -0.29 -2.91 -22.05
CA SER A 198 0.75 -3.93 -21.81
C SER A 198 1.06 -4.16 -20.33
N GLN A 199 0.45 -3.41 -19.42
CA GLN A 199 0.68 -3.58 -17.99
C GLN A 199 -0.02 -4.86 -17.49
N ARG A 200 0.78 -5.91 -17.26
CA ARG A 200 0.30 -7.20 -16.74
C ARG A 200 0.22 -7.15 -15.22
N PHE A 201 -0.99 -7.07 -14.69
CA PHE A 201 -1.28 -7.19 -13.26
C PHE A 201 -2.06 -8.45 -12.97
N GLY A 202 -1.99 -8.94 -11.72
CA GLY A 202 -2.85 -10.03 -11.24
C GLY A 202 -4.34 -9.66 -11.23
N VAL A 203 -4.66 -8.36 -11.31
CA VAL A 203 -6.01 -7.81 -11.44
C VAL A 203 -5.99 -6.82 -12.61
N ALA A 204 -6.79 -7.07 -13.64
CA ALA A 204 -6.78 -6.25 -14.86
C ALA A 204 -7.64 -4.98 -14.78
N HIS A 205 -8.55 -4.89 -13.80
CA HIS A 205 -9.57 -3.84 -13.70
C HIS A 205 -9.68 -3.28 -12.29
N GLY A 206 -9.97 -1.98 -12.19
CA GLY A 206 -10.30 -1.34 -10.92
C GLY A 206 -11.63 -1.84 -10.35
N ARG A 207 -11.77 -1.80 -9.03
CA ARG A 207 -13.04 -2.13 -8.37
C ARG A 207 -14.07 -1.02 -8.61
N PRO A 208 -15.39 -1.30 -8.57
CA PRO A 208 -16.42 -0.31 -8.84
C PRO A 208 -16.28 1.00 -8.03
N ASP A 209 -15.98 0.90 -6.74
CA ASP A 209 -15.75 2.06 -5.86
C ASP A 209 -14.53 2.90 -6.29
N GLU A 210 -13.48 2.25 -6.78
CA GLU A 210 -12.31 2.93 -7.33
C GLU A 210 -12.64 3.64 -8.64
N LEU A 211 -13.43 3.02 -9.51
CA LEU A 211 -13.86 3.63 -10.77
C LEU A 211 -14.74 4.86 -10.52
N ASP A 212 -15.58 4.83 -9.49
CA ASP A 212 -16.45 5.95 -9.10
C ASP A 212 -15.73 7.11 -8.43
N SER A 213 -14.63 6.83 -7.72
CA SER A 213 -13.89 7.83 -6.95
C SER A 213 -12.65 8.39 -7.65
N THR A 214 -12.20 7.74 -8.73
CA THR A 214 -11.01 8.18 -9.47
C THR A 214 -11.32 9.42 -10.31
N THR A 215 -10.52 10.47 -10.13
CA THR A 215 -10.64 11.74 -10.86
C THR A 215 -9.59 11.89 -11.97
N PRO A 216 -9.77 12.81 -12.93
CA PRO A 216 -8.76 13.10 -13.94
C PRO A 216 -7.43 13.57 -13.33
N ASP A 217 -7.46 14.41 -12.30
CA ASP A 217 -6.24 14.94 -11.67
C ASP A 217 -5.44 13.87 -10.94
N GLN A 218 -6.12 12.90 -10.35
CA GLN A 218 -5.47 11.73 -9.77
C GLN A 218 -4.73 10.92 -10.84
N LEU A 219 -5.37 10.65 -11.97
CA LEU A 219 -4.76 9.92 -13.08
C LEU A 219 -3.55 10.68 -13.65
N ARG A 220 -3.63 12.01 -13.78
CA ARG A 220 -2.49 12.86 -14.16
C ARG A 220 -1.34 12.75 -13.17
N ALA A 221 -1.65 12.84 -11.87
CA ALA A 221 -0.64 12.76 -10.82
C ALA A 221 0.04 11.38 -10.75
N TRP A 222 -0.67 10.32 -11.12
CA TRP A 222 -0.13 8.95 -11.13
C TRP A 222 0.61 8.61 -12.42
N ALA A 223 0.31 9.29 -13.52
CA ALA A 223 0.99 9.08 -14.79
C ALA A 223 2.46 9.48 -14.69
N THR A 224 3.35 8.50 -14.82
CA THR A 224 4.80 8.76 -14.94
C THR A 224 5.07 9.55 -16.23
N SER A 225 6.27 10.13 -16.35
CA SER A 225 6.68 10.86 -17.57
C SER A 225 6.49 10.05 -18.86
N SER A 226 6.63 8.72 -18.79
CA SER A 226 6.42 7.81 -19.92
C SER A 226 4.95 7.63 -20.32
N TYR A 227 4.00 7.90 -19.41
CA TYR A 227 2.56 7.71 -19.63
C TYR A 227 1.76 9.01 -19.65
N ALA A 228 2.35 10.14 -19.27
CA ALA A 228 1.67 11.43 -19.18
C ALA A 228 0.93 11.80 -20.48
N THR A 229 1.61 11.69 -21.62
CA THR A 229 0.99 12.00 -22.93
C THR A 229 -0.16 11.06 -23.27
N ALA A 230 0.00 9.75 -23.04
CA ALA A 230 -1.06 8.78 -23.31
C ALA A 230 -2.29 9.05 -22.41
N THR A 231 -2.05 9.37 -21.14
CA THR A 231 -3.08 9.70 -20.15
C THR A 231 -3.86 10.94 -20.59
N GLU A 232 -3.19 12.01 -21.01
CA GLU A 232 -3.85 13.23 -21.50
C GLU A 232 -4.69 12.98 -22.76
N LEU A 233 -4.19 12.21 -23.72
CA LEU A 233 -4.96 11.88 -24.93
C LEU A 233 -6.23 11.08 -24.60
N LEU A 234 -6.11 10.09 -23.72
CA LEU A 234 -7.24 9.28 -23.26
C LEU A 234 -8.25 10.13 -22.49
N LEU A 235 -7.81 11.00 -21.58
CA LEU A 235 -8.68 11.89 -20.83
C LEU A 235 -9.41 12.88 -21.73
N LYS A 236 -8.74 13.44 -22.74
CA LYS A 236 -9.38 14.32 -23.73
C LYS A 236 -10.44 13.58 -24.53
N PHE A 237 -10.13 12.39 -25.02
CA PHE A 237 -11.08 11.57 -25.77
C PHE A 237 -12.28 11.15 -24.92
N LEU A 238 -12.04 10.74 -23.67
CA LEU A 238 -13.09 10.26 -22.75
C LEU A 238 -13.92 11.36 -22.11
N GLY A 239 -13.42 12.60 -22.03
CA GLY A 239 -14.10 13.70 -21.34
C GLY A 239 -15.59 13.84 -21.71
N PRO A 240 -15.95 13.94 -23.00
CA PRO A 240 -17.35 14.02 -23.41
C PRO A 240 -18.14 12.71 -23.26
N LEU A 241 -17.46 11.56 -23.14
CA LEU A 241 -18.04 10.22 -23.14
C LEU A 241 -18.23 9.63 -21.73
N THR A 242 -17.77 10.35 -20.71
CA THR A 242 -17.79 9.89 -19.32
C THR A 242 -18.54 10.87 -18.43
N GLN A 243 -18.94 10.43 -17.24
CA GLN A 243 -19.59 11.30 -16.27
C GLN A 243 -18.62 12.42 -15.84
N ASP A 244 -19.17 13.58 -15.49
CA ASP A 244 -18.37 14.73 -15.05
C ASP A 244 -17.40 14.33 -13.92
N SER A 245 -16.12 14.65 -14.13
CA SER A 245 -15.02 14.33 -13.22
C SER A 245 -14.81 12.84 -12.91
N LYS A 246 -15.42 11.92 -13.68
CA LYS A 246 -15.32 10.47 -13.50
C LYS A 246 -14.91 9.78 -14.81
N PRO A 247 -13.63 9.89 -15.22
CA PRO A 247 -13.13 9.43 -16.51
C PRO A 247 -13.18 7.90 -16.70
N LEU A 248 -13.49 7.12 -15.67
CA LEU A 248 -13.63 5.66 -15.73
C LEU A 248 -15.09 5.21 -15.72
N ARG A 249 -16.05 6.15 -15.76
CA ARG A 249 -17.49 5.88 -15.76
C ARG A 249 -18.13 6.41 -17.04
N PRO A 250 -18.35 5.55 -18.05
CA PRO A 250 -19.09 5.92 -19.25
C PRO A 250 -20.46 6.50 -18.90
N ARG A 251 -20.92 7.46 -19.70
CA ARG A 251 -22.31 7.92 -19.62
C ARG A 251 -23.26 6.85 -20.16
N GLN A 252 -24.55 6.99 -19.88
CA GLN A 252 -25.56 6.08 -20.45
C GLN A 252 -25.89 6.43 -21.92
N ASP A 253 -25.66 7.68 -22.32
CA ASP A 253 -26.00 8.25 -23.62
C ASP A 253 -24.80 8.40 -24.58
N VAL A 254 -23.70 7.67 -24.31
CA VAL A 254 -22.44 7.78 -25.08
C VAL A 254 -22.63 7.59 -26.58
N ALA A 255 -23.53 6.68 -26.99
CA ALA A 255 -23.82 6.45 -28.40
C ALA A 255 -24.37 7.71 -29.11
N ALA A 256 -25.15 8.54 -28.41
CA ALA A 256 -25.66 9.79 -28.97
C ALA A 256 -24.55 10.83 -29.18
N THR A 257 -23.47 10.79 -28.39
CA THR A 257 -22.33 11.69 -28.52
C THR A 257 -21.55 11.46 -29.81
N PHE A 258 -21.40 10.21 -30.25
CA PHE A 258 -20.74 9.90 -31.53
C PHE A 258 -21.59 10.25 -32.76
N ALA A 259 -22.91 10.18 -32.63
CA ALA A 259 -23.86 10.45 -33.71
C ALA A 259 -24.17 11.96 -33.89
N ALA A 260 -23.70 12.82 -32.98
CA ALA A 260 -23.93 14.26 -33.06
C ALA A 260 -23.12 14.89 -34.21
N PRO A 261 -23.76 15.71 -35.08
CA PRO A 261 -23.15 16.25 -36.29
C PRO A 261 -21.92 17.14 -36.05
#